data_AF-A0A431V0W1-F1
#
_entry.id   AF-A0A431V0W1-F1
#
_cell.length_a   1.000
_cell.length_b   1.000
_cell.length_c   1.000
_cell.angle_alpha   90.00
_cell.angle_beta   90.00
_cell.angle_gamma   90.00
#
_symmetry.space_group_name_H-M   'P 1'
#
loop_
_entity.id
_entity.type
_entity.pdbx_description
1 polymer ?
#
loop_
_entity_poly.entity_id
_entity_poly.type
_entity_poly.pdbx_seq_one_letter_code
_entity_poly.pdbx_strand_id
1 'polypeptide(L)'
;MSPPSLIVLAPVEGVVLPLAEVPDPVFAEQTLGEGIALDPLGDALHAPCDGEVVQCARTRHAVTLRTAEGVELLLHLGLDTVELDGEGIDLVVTTGDRVTAGQPLCRFDPDLLARRATALITPVVVTEPAGFRLEPVEYQAGRCVARGEPLLTLVAEATGPAPAAAEGASRSRELCLALAAGLHARPAARLRAIARDCGVSLTVACAAGRAGADSLSALMNLGLTEGDRLTLEARGELADAALDAAEALLTTPEAAEPVPAPAAPVAGEGQLAGLVASAGLAVGPLVSVAAALPRVPRDGAGAEVEAPRLDHALARVADHLEGARQAAAAAGQDAEAEVFAAHQAWLADPDLREAAGDRLAAGRSPGQAWREALDDEAERLVASGNALLVGRVADLRDLQRRVMAEFAETAEEGDGDLPEGAILLADDLTPSQFVALAAHSPAGLCLAAGGTTSHVAILARARGIPCLAAMGELTGLAGERAVLDAAAGVLEPAPDPARLAEVEAALAERAGREARDRAAAHAPAVTRDGREVEVGANVGAADEARQAAEAGADGIGLMRSEFLFLAREVAPDEADQHREYQAAVAALDGKPVVIRTLDIGADKQLPYLRLPA
;
A
#
# COMPACT_ATOMS: atom_id res chain seq x y z
N MET A 1 -9.69 -41.95 -22.91
CA MET A 1 -8.50 -42.14 -22.06
C MET A 1 -8.77 -41.35 -20.78
N SER A 2 -8.66 -41.97 -19.61
CA SER A 2 -8.74 -41.23 -18.35
C SER A 2 -7.60 -40.20 -18.31
N PRO A 3 -7.82 -39.00 -17.74
CA PRO A 3 -6.75 -38.01 -17.60
C PRO A 3 -5.59 -38.62 -16.80
N PRO A 4 -4.33 -38.23 -17.08
CA PRO A 4 -3.21 -38.67 -16.28
C PRO A 4 -3.44 -38.26 -14.82
N SER A 5 -3.25 -39.20 -13.90
CA SER A 5 -3.41 -39.01 -12.46
C SER A 5 -2.10 -39.35 -11.74
N LEU A 6 -1.69 -38.50 -10.82
CA LEU A 6 -0.53 -38.69 -9.95
C LEU A 6 -1.03 -39.10 -8.56
N ILE A 7 -0.48 -40.17 -8.00
CA ILE A 7 -0.83 -40.65 -6.66
C ILE A 7 0.33 -40.34 -5.72
N VAL A 8 0.06 -39.60 -4.65
CA VAL A 8 0.99 -39.33 -3.55
C VAL A 8 0.72 -40.37 -2.47
N LEU A 9 1.74 -41.16 -2.12
CA LEU A 9 1.64 -42.20 -1.11
C LEU A 9 1.94 -41.65 0.29
N ALA A 10 1.44 -42.30 1.33
CA ALA A 10 1.73 -41.93 2.71
C ALA A 10 3.24 -42.10 2.99
N PRO A 11 3.98 -41.01 3.29
CA PRO A 11 5.43 -41.04 3.49
C PRO A 11 5.84 -41.76 4.79
N VAL A 12 4.89 -41.92 5.72
CA VAL A 12 5.06 -42.58 7.02
C VAL A 12 3.72 -43.19 7.44
N GLU A 13 3.75 -44.23 8.26
CA GLU A 13 2.55 -44.72 8.93
C GLU A 13 2.09 -43.68 9.95
N GLY A 14 0.81 -43.32 9.96
CA GLY A 14 0.34 -42.22 10.79
C GLY A 14 -1.16 -42.02 10.78
N VAL A 15 -1.64 -41.22 11.72
CA VAL A 15 -3.03 -40.79 11.80
C VAL A 15 -3.23 -39.60 10.88
N VAL A 16 -4.20 -39.69 9.97
CA VAL A 16 -4.52 -38.64 9.00
C VAL A 16 -5.33 -37.52 9.64
N LEU A 17 -4.95 -36.29 9.32
CA LEU A 17 -5.55 -35.03 9.82
C LEU A 17 -5.84 -34.12 8.61
N PRO A 18 -7.02 -33.49 8.53
CA PRO A 18 -7.24 -32.38 7.59
C PRO A 18 -6.25 -31.25 7.87
N LEU A 19 -5.78 -30.55 6.83
CA LEU A 19 -4.88 -29.41 7.01
C LEU A 19 -5.49 -28.34 7.94
N ALA A 20 -6.79 -28.07 7.82
CA ALA A 20 -7.51 -27.10 8.66
C ALA A 20 -7.51 -27.43 10.17
N GLU A 21 -7.15 -28.66 10.58
CA GLU A 21 -7.01 -29.07 11.98
C GLU A 21 -5.55 -29.00 12.49
N VAL A 22 -4.59 -28.65 11.63
CA VAL A 22 -3.19 -28.45 12.01
C VAL A 22 -3.07 -27.17 12.83
N PRO A 23 -2.46 -27.18 14.03
CA PRO A 23 -2.35 -26.00 14.90
C PRO A 23 -1.22 -25.05 14.46
N ASP A 24 -1.19 -24.72 13.17
CA ASP A 24 -0.27 -23.77 12.53
C ASP A 24 -1.03 -23.07 11.39
N PRO A 25 -1.26 -21.73 11.46
CA PRO A 25 -2.04 -21.00 10.46
C PRO A 25 -1.52 -21.14 9.03
N VAL A 26 -0.20 -21.26 8.83
CA VAL A 26 0.42 -21.37 7.50
C VAL A 26 -0.04 -22.64 6.78
N PHE A 27 -0.23 -23.72 7.54
CA PHE A 27 -0.73 -25.00 7.03
C PHE A 27 -2.27 -25.09 7.09
N ALA A 28 -2.91 -24.55 8.13
CA ALA A 28 -4.35 -24.63 8.33
C ALA A 28 -5.15 -23.82 7.31
N GLU A 29 -4.63 -22.65 6.93
CA GLU A 29 -5.22 -21.76 5.93
C GLU A 29 -4.75 -22.11 4.51
N GLN A 30 -3.95 -23.18 4.36
CA GLN A 30 -3.44 -23.66 3.08
C GLN A 30 -2.59 -22.62 2.32
N THR A 31 -1.94 -21.70 3.03
CA THR A 31 -1.11 -20.62 2.46
C THR A 31 0.05 -21.16 1.60
N LEU A 32 0.61 -22.33 1.97
CA LEU A 32 1.65 -23.03 1.21
C LEU A 32 1.10 -23.97 0.12
N GLY A 33 -0.23 -24.12 0.01
CA GLY A 33 -0.90 -25.00 -0.93
C GLY A 33 -1.83 -26.03 -0.27
N GLU A 34 -2.59 -26.73 -1.11
CA GLU A 34 -3.49 -27.80 -0.69
C GLU A 34 -2.73 -29.07 -0.30
N GLY A 35 -3.29 -29.89 0.60
CA GLY A 35 -2.64 -31.11 1.03
C GLY A 35 -3.29 -31.74 2.25
N ILE A 36 -2.51 -32.53 2.97
CA ILE A 36 -2.96 -33.25 4.15
C ILE A 36 -1.84 -33.43 5.15
N ALA A 37 -2.17 -33.62 6.43
CA ALA A 37 -1.18 -33.84 7.46
C ALA A 37 -1.30 -35.23 8.09
N LEU A 38 -0.18 -35.73 8.61
CA LEU A 38 -0.07 -37.00 9.30
C LEU A 38 0.52 -36.80 10.69
N ASP A 39 -0.08 -37.39 11.72
CA ASP A 39 0.61 -37.59 13.00
C ASP A 39 1.36 -38.94 12.93
N PRO A 40 2.70 -38.93 12.81
CA PRO A 40 3.47 -40.11 12.45
C PRO A 40 3.61 -41.09 13.63
N LEU A 41 3.46 -42.37 13.33
CA LEU A 41 3.68 -43.50 14.24
C LEU A 41 5.03 -44.20 13.99
N GLY A 42 5.76 -43.79 12.96
CA GLY A 42 7.09 -44.29 12.60
C GLY A 42 8.22 -43.30 12.91
N ASP A 43 9.45 -43.71 12.59
CA ASP A 43 10.70 -42.99 12.86
C ASP A 43 11.42 -42.53 11.58
N ALA A 44 10.76 -42.60 10.42
CA ALA A 44 11.34 -42.22 9.15
C ALA A 44 10.29 -41.76 8.12
N LEU A 45 10.59 -40.65 7.42
CA LEU A 45 9.83 -40.22 6.25
C LEU A 45 10.41 -40.84 4.99
N HIS A 46 9.54 -41.25 4.09
CA HIS A 46 9.88 -41.85 2.80
C HIS A 46 9.30 -41.00 1.67
N ALA A 47 9.90 -41.10 0.49
CA ALA A 47 9.44 -40.40 -0.70
C ALA A 47 8.00 -40.84 -1.03
N PRO A 48 7.02 -39.92 -1.07
CA PRO A 48 5.64 -40.28 -1.34
C PRO A 48 5.39 -40.54 -2.83
N CYS A 49 6.32 -40.18 -3.71
CA CYS A 49 6.28 -40.40 -5.15
C CYS A 49 7.71 -40.47 -5.71
N ASP A 50 7.83 -40.80 -7.00
CA ASP A 50 9.09 -40.64 -7.73
C ASP A 50 9.34 -39.14 -7.97
N GLY A 51 10.59 -38.69 -7.83
CA GLY A 51 10.91 -37.27 -8.02
C GLY A 51 12.37 -36.92 -7.79
N GLU A 52 12.68 -35.64 -7.98
CA GLU A 52 13.96 -35.03 -7.64
C GLU A 52 13.81 -34.22 -6.33
N VAL A 53 14.77 -34.37 -5.41
CA VAL A 53 14.85 -33.56 -4.20
C VAL A 53 15.28 -32.14 -4.60
N VAL A 54 14.35 -31.20 -4.67
CA VAL A 54 14.66 -29.82 -5.10
C VAL A 54 15.10 -28.93 -3.95
N GLN A 55 14.72 -29.30 -2.71
CA GLN A 55 15.13 -28.57 -1.52
C GLN A 55 15.18 -29.48 -0.30
N CYS A 56 16.27 -29.38 0.47
CA CYS A 56 16.34 -29.83 1.85
C CYS A 56 16.48 -28.59 2.73
N ALA A 57 15.60 -28.41 3.71
CA ALA A 57 15.71 -27.30 4.65
C ALA A 57 17.04 -27.34 5.41
N ARG A 58 17.64 -26.16 5.67
CA ARG A 58 18.92 -26.05 6.39
C ARG A 58 18.89 -26.75 7.76
N THR A 59 17.77 -26.64 8.46
CA THR A 59 17.51 -27.27 9.77
C THR A 59 16.86 -28.64 9.64
N ARG A 60 16.88 -29.25 8.44
CA ARG A 60 16.54 -30.65 8.14
C ARG A 60 15.08 -31.08 8.32
N HIS A 61 14.24 -30.20 8.84
CA HIS A 61 12.84 -30.50 9.14
C HIS A 61 11.92 -30.60 7.91
N ALA A 62 12.35 -30.16 6.73
CA ALA A 62 11.52 -30.22 5.55
C ALA A 62 12.29 -30.63 4.29
N VAL A 63 11.60 -31.33 3.40
CA VAL A 63 12.10 -31.79 2.11
C VAL A 63 11.05 -31.51 1.04
N THR A 64 11.45 -30.84 -0.03
CA THR A 64 10.59 -30.61 -1.21
C THR A 64 11.01 -31.54 -2.34
N LEU A 65 10.05 -32.28 -2.89
CA LEU A 65 10.24 -33.13 -4.07
C LEU A 65 9.54 -32.52 -5.27
N ARG A 66 10.15 -32.59 -6.45
CA ARG A 66 9.52 -32.26 -7.74
C ARG A 66 9.35 -33.52 -8.58
N THR A 67 8.13 -33.80 -9.03
CA THR A 67 7.87 -34.96 -9.92
C THR A 67 8.31 -34.69 -11.35
N ALA A 68 8.30 -35.72 -12.20
CA ALA A 68 8.63 -35.56 -13.62
C ALA A 68 7.62 -34.67 -14.37
N GLU A 69 6.38 -34.60 -13.87
CA GLU A 69 5.29 -33.77 -14.37
C GLU A 69 5.39 -32.31 -13.88
N GLY A 70 6.31 -32.01 -12.95
CA GLY A 70 6.56 -30.65 -12.44
C GLY A 70 5.86 -30.32 -11.13
N VAL A 71 5.06 -31.25 -10.58
CA VAL A 71 4.37 -31.05 -9.30
C VAL A 71 5.39 -30.99 -8.17
N GLU A 72 5.32 -29.96 -7.31
CA GLU A 72 6.15 -29.86 -6.11
C GLU A 72 5.39 -30.25 -4.85
N LEU A 73 6.00 -31.13 -4.06
CA LEU A 73 5.47 -31.65 -2.81
C LEU A 73 6.41 -31.30 -1.66
N LEU A 74 5.93 -30.49 -0.72
CA LEU A 74 6.60 -30.19 0.54
C LEU A 74 6.21 -31.24 1.58
N LEU A 75 7.22 -31.91 2.14
CA LEU A 75 7.08 -32.75 3.33
C LEU A 75 7.72 -32.01 4.50
N HIS A 76 6.90 -31.58 5.45
CA HIS A 76 7.35 -30.87 6.64
C HIS A 76 7.21 -31.79 7.87
N LEU A 77 8.28 -32.02 8.62
CA LEU A 77 8.34 -32.94 9.75
C LEU A 77 8.16 -32.18 11.07
N GLY A 78 6.99 -32.30 11.70
CA GLY A 78 6.65 -31.62 12.96
C GLY A 78 6.42 -30.11 12.78
N LEU A 79 5.67 -29.49 13.68
CA LEU A 79 5.46 -28.04 13.73
C LEU A 79 6.52 -27.39 14.63
N ASP A 80 7.07 -26.25 14.23
CA ASP A 80 8.16 -25.53 14.90
C ASP A 80 9.49 -26.31 15.05
N THR A 81 9.65 -27.45 14.37
CA THR A 81 10.91 -28.22 14.37
C THR A 81 12.09 -27.47 13.75
N VAL A 82 11.83 -26.36 13.06
CA VAL A 82 12.86 -25.42 12.61
C VAL A 82 13.73 -24.91 13.76
N GLU A 83 13.15 -24.74 14.96
CA GLU A 83 13.85 -24.25 16.17
C GLU A 83 14.83 -25.28 16.74
N LEU A 84 14.72 -26.55 16.33
CA LEU A 84 15.59 -27.64 16.79
C LEU A 84 16.94 -27.67 16.05
N ASP A 85 17.13 -26.82 15.03
CA ASP A 85 18.36 -26.72 14.22
C ASP A 85 18.88 -28.08 13.70
N GLY A 86 17.94 -28.99 13.39
CA GLY A 86 18.22 -30.35 12.90
C GLY A 86 18.54 -31.39 13.98
N GLU A 87 18.44 -31.05 15.27
CA GLU A 87 18.59 -32.00 16.36
C GLU A 87 17.46 -33.04 16.34
N GLY A 88 17.83 -34.33 16.31
CA GLY A 88 16.87 -35.44 16.22
C GLY A 88 16.35 -35.73 14.80
N ILE A 89 16.92 -35.10 13.76
CA ILE A 89 16.55 -35.34 12.35
C ILE A 89 17.81 -35.60 11.50
N ASP A 90 17.86 -36.78 10.91
CA ASP A 90 18.92 -37.24 10.01
C ASP A 90 18.38 -37.37 8.58
N LEU A 91 18.70 -36.39 7.72
CA LEU A 91 18.43 -36.49 6.28
C LEU A 91 19.34 -37.56 5.67
N VAL A 92 18.74 -38.45 4.88
CA VAL A 92 19.45 -39.50 4.13
C VAL A 92 19.50 -39.20 2.62
N VAL A 93 19.03 -38.02 2.23
CA VAL A 93 19.07 -37.47 0.87
C VAL A 93 19.60 -36.04 0.88
N THR A 94 20.04 -35.57 -0.28
CA THR A 94 20.54 -34.22 -0.52
C THR A 94 19.85 -33.59 -1.72
N THR A 95 19.84 -32.25 -1.78
CA THR A 95 19.30 -31.53 -2.94
C THR A 95 19.98 -31.98 -4.24
N GLY A 96 19.17 -32.31 -5.25
CA GLY A 96 19.58 -32.85 -6.55
C GLY A 96 19.50 -34.38 -6.63
N ASP A 97 19.28 -35.09 -5.52
CA ASP A 97 19.10 -36.55 -5.56
C ASP A 97 17.78 -36.92 -6.23
N ARG A 98 17.81 -37.98 -7.04
CA ARG A 98 16.59 -38.61 -7.56
C ARG A 98 16.16 -39.74 -6.64
N VAL A 99 14.89 -39.70 -6.22
CA VAL A 99 14.29 -40.66 -5.29
C VAL A 99 13.16 -41.41 -5.97
N THR A 100 12.96 -42.65 -5.53
CA THR A 100 11.81 -43.49 -5.93
C THR A 100 10.81 -43.58 -4.79
N ALA A 101 9.52 -43.74 -5.12
CA ALA A 101 8.46 -43.85 -4.14
C ALA A 101 8.76 -44.96 -3.10
N GLY A 102 8.68 -44.62 -1.82
CA GLY A 102 9.03 -45.49 -0.70
C GLY A 102 10.51 -45.50 -0.31
N GLN A 103 11.39 -44.75 -1.00
CA GLN A 103 12.78 -44.56 -0.60
C GLN A 103 12.86 -43.66 0.65
N PRO A 104 13.65 -43.99 1.68
CA PRO A 104 13.82 -43.13 2.85
C PRO A 104 14.38 -41.73 2.47
N LEU A 105 13.77 -40.68 3.01
CA LEU A 105 14.20 -39.27 2.88
C LEU A 105 14.89 -38.78 4.16
N CYS A 106 14.34 -39.12 5.32
CA CYS A 106 14.91 -38.80 6.61
C CYS A 106 14.58 -39.85 7.67
N ARG A 107 15.40 -39.91 8.71
CA ARG A 107 15.13 -40.62 9.96
C ARG A 107 15.03 -39.59 11.07
N PHE A 108 14.16 -39.82 12.04
CA PHE A 108 13.97 -38.90 13.15
C PHE A 108 13.69 -39.62 14.46
N ASP A 109 13.98 -38.95 15.58
CA ASP A 109 13.67 -39.43 16.93
C ASP A 109 12.29 -38.88 17.35
N PRO A 110 11.21 -39.68 17.29
CA PRO A 110 9.86 -39.21 17.59
C PRO A 110 9.71 -38.77 19.05
N ASP A 111 10.43 -39.39 19.99
CA ASP A 111 10.36 -39.03 21.42
C ASP A 111 11.03 -37.68 21.69
N LEU A 112 12.14 -37.39 21.00
CA LEU A 112 12.81 -36.09 21.09
C LEU A 112 11.95 -34.99 20.46
N LEU A 113 11.46 -35.23 19.24
CA LEU A 113 10.65 -34.24 18.52
C LEU A 113 9.33 -33.97 19.26
N ALA A 114 8.59 -34.99 19.71
CA ALA A 114 7.33 -34.79 20.42
C ALA A 114 7.46 -34.05 21.76
N ARG A 115 8.66 -34.02 22.37
CA ARG A 115 8.92 -33.27 23.61
C ARG A 115 9.31 -31.81 23.40
N ARG A 116 9.76 -31.46 22.20
CA ARG A 116 10.40 -30.16 21.92
C ARG A 116 9.73 -29.37 20.80
N ALA A 117 9.01 -30.05 19.90
CA ALA A 117 8.17 -29.45 18.88
C ALA A 117 6.76 -29.20 19.42
N THR A 118 6.06 -28.22 18.85
CA THR A 118 4.67 -27.89 19.23
C THR A 118 3.73 -29.06 18.93
N ALA A 119 3.96 -29.77 17.82
CA ALA A 119 3.35 -31.05 17.51
C ALA A 119 4.24 -31.85 16.55
N LEU A 120 4.16 -33.19 16.56
CA LEU A 120 4.87 -34.03 15.58
C LEU A 120 4.12 -34.16 14.24
N ILE A 121 3.07 -33.37 14.07
CA ILE A 121 2.25 -33.34 12.86
C ILE A 121 3.12 -33.02 11.64
N THR A 122 3.00 -33.86 10.62
CA THR A 122 3.79 -33.83 9.39
C THR A 122 2.90 -33.46 8.19
N PRO A 123 2.83 -32.17 7.80
CA PRO A 123 2.17 -31.74 6.57
C PRO A 123 2.83 -32.32 5.31
N VAL A 124 1.99 -32.77 4.37
CA VAL A 124 2.33 -33.13 3.00
C VAL A 124 1.50 -32.24 2.08
N VAL A 125 2.15 -31.24 1.50
CA VAL A 125 1.50 -30.11 0.80
C VAL A 125 1.96 -30.04 -0.65
N VAL A 126 1.02 -29.81 -1.56
CA VAL A 126 1.29 -29.51 -2.97
C VAL A 126 1.57 -28.01 -3.09
N THR A 127 2.83 -27.63 -3.21
CA THR A 127 3.27 -26.22 -3.27
C THR A 127 3.25 -25.67 -4.69
N GLU A 128 3.36 -26.53 -5.71
CA GLU A 128 3.21 -26.19 -7.12
C GLU A 128 2.41 -27.32 -7.81
N PRO A 129 1.14 -27.08 -8.20
CA PRO A 129 0.30 -28.10 -8.81
C PRO A 129 0.66 -28.45 -10.27
N ALA A 130 1.40 -27.61 -10.99
CA ALA A 130 1.87 -27.86 -12.36
C ALA A 130 0.79 -28.36 -13.36
N GLY A 131 -0.43 -27.82 -13.26
CA GLY A 131 -1.57 -28.21 -14.12
C GLY A 131 -2.33 -29.46 -13.66
N PHE A 132 -2.09 -29.90 -12.42
CA PHE A 132 -2.90 -30.91 -11.74
C PHE A 132 -3.71 -30.26 -10.62
N ARG A 133 -4.92 -30.75 -10.37
CA ARG A 133 -5.68 -30.40 -9.18
C ARG A 133 -5.70 -31.56 -8.21
N LEU A 134 -5.75 -31.27 -6.92
CA LEU A 134 -6.04 -32.26 -5.91
C LEU A 134 -7.50 -32.71 -6.06
N GLU A 135 -7.77 -34.01 -6.08
CA GLU A 135 -9.15 -34.47 -5.93
C GLU A 135 -9.60 -34.24 -4.48
N PRO A 136 -10.86 -33.81 -4.24
CA PRO A 136 -11.37 -33.68 -2.88
C PRO A 136 -11.23 -34.99 -2.13
N VAL A 137 -10.49 -34.99 -1.03
CA VAL A 137 -10.25 -36.21 -0.28
C VAL A 137 -11.13 -36.26 0.96
N GLU A 138 -12.14 -37.12 0.93
CA GLU A 138 -12.96 -37.42 2.11
C GLU A 138 -12.20 -38.37 3.04
N TYR A 139 -11.54 -37.82 4.06
CA TYR A 139 -10.99 -38.62 5.16
C TYR A 139 -11.89 -38.53 6.39
N GLN A 140 -12.15 -39.69 7.01
CA GLN A 140 -12.66 -39.71 8.37
C GLN A 140 -11.52 -39.31 9.30
N ALA A 141 -11.69 -38.22 10.05
CA ALA A 141 -10.72 -37.77 11.05
C ALA A 141 -10.33 -38.94 11.99
N GLY A 142 -9.02 -39.12 12.20
CA GLY A 142 -8.49 -40.21 13.05
C GLY A 142 -8.24 -41.54 12.32
N ARG A 143 -8.40 -41.62 11.00
CA ARG A 143 -8.00 -42.82 10.24
C ARG A 143 -6.48 -42.99 10.24
N CYS A 144 -6.01 -44.19 10.58
CA CYS A 144 -4.62 -44.58 10.41
C CYS A 144 -4.37 -45.07 8.98
N VAL A 145 -3.28 -44.63 8.35
CA VAL A 145 -2.81 -45.12 7.04
C VAL A 145 -1.46 -45.80 7.20
N ALA A 146 -1.25 -46.94 6.53
CA ALA A 146 0.07 -47.56 6.48
C ALA A 146 0.99 -46.80 5.50
N ARG A 147 2.29 -46.79 5.78
CA ARG A 147 3.30 -46.26 4.86
C ARG A 147 3.14 -46.89 3.46
N GLY A 148 3.04 -46.05 2.43
CA GLY A 148 2.86 -46.48 1.05
C GLY A 148 1.41 -46.67 0.61
N GLU A 149 0.42 -46.46 1.49
CA GLU A 149 -0.99 -46.35 1.05
C GLU A 149 -1.23 -45.03 0.29
N PRO A 150 -2.14 -45.00 -0.69
CA PRO A 150 -2.54 -43.76 -1.35
C PRO A 150 -3.05 -42.71 -0.36
N LEU A 151 -2.42 -41.54 -0.35
CA LEU A 151 -2.69 -40.42 0.55
C LEU A 151 -3.29 -39.21 -0.16
N LEU A 152 -2.89 -38.92 -1.40
CA LEU A 152 -3.54 -37.90 -2.22
C LEU A 152 -3.60 -38.37 -3.67
N THR A 153 -4.65 -37.98 -4.39
CA THR A 153 -4.75 -38.17 -5.83
C THR A 153 -4.82 -36.81 -6.48
N LEU A 154 -3.87 -36.54 -7.37
CA LEU A 154 -3.90 -35.38 -8.23
C LEU A 154 -4.34 -35.81 -9.63
N VAL A 155 -5.25 -35.06 -10.24
CA VAL A 155 -5.71 -35.30 -11.62
C VAL A 155 -5.32 -34.13 -12.50
N ALA A 156 -4.79 -34.44 -13.68
CA ALA A 156 -4.47 -33.41 -14.66
C ALA A 156 -5.74 -32.65 -15.03
N GLU A 157 -5.70 -31.33 -14.90
CA GLU A 157 -6.81 -30.49 -15.30
C GLU A 157 -6.92 -30.47 -16.81
N ALA A 158 -8.10 -30.82 -17.32
CA ALA A 158 -8.47 -30.44 -18.67
C ALA A 158 -8.59 -28.92 -18.66
N THR A 159 -7.68 -28.24 -19.36
CA THR A 159 -7.60 -26.78 -19.47
C THR A 159 -8.96 -26.19 -19.84
N GLY A 160 -9.70 -25.74 -18.80
CA GLY A 160 -10.78 -24.78 -18.91
C GLY A 160 -10.20 -23.37 -19.03
N PRO A 161 -10.88 -22.44 -19.70
CA PRO A 161 -10.26 -21.21 -20.12
C PRO A 161 -9.97 -20.30 -18.92
N ALA A 162 -8.69 -20.00 -18.72
CA ALA A 162 -8.23 -18.84 -17.98
C ALA A 162 -8.86 -17.56 -18.59
N PRO A 163 -9.06 -16.49 -17.80
CA PRO A 163 -9.48 -15.19 -18.33
C PRO A 163 -8.54 -14.82 -19.48
N ALA A 164 -9.13 -14.48 -20.64
CA ALA A 164 -8.51 -14.46 -21.95
C ALA A 164 -7.01 -14.11 -21.91
N ALA A 165 -6.17 -15.15 -21.96
CA ALA A 165 -4.74 -15.01 -22.05
C ALA A 165 -4.43 -14.23 -23.31
N ALA A 166 -3.65 -13.15 -23.18
CA ALA A 166 -3.00 -12.55 -24.33
C ALA A 166 -2.14 -13.63 -25.01
N GLU A 167 -2.58 -14.11 -26.17
CA GLU A 167 -1.79 -15.02 -27.00
C GLU A 167 -0.50 -14.32 -27.40
N GLY A 168 0.65 -14.88 -27.03
CA GLY A 168 1.95 -14.26 -27.28
C GLY A 168 3.10 -15.04 -26.66
N ALA A 169 4.31 -14.83 -27.19
CA ALA A 169 5.52 -15.43 -26.67
C ALA A 169 5.87 -14.83 -25.29
N SER A 170 6.19 -15.69 -24.32
CA SER A 170 6.69 -15.25 -23.02
C SER A 170 8.15 -14.80 -23.14
N ARG A 171 8.50 -13.75 -22.40
CA ARG A 171 9.85 -13.18 -22.28
C ARG A 171 10.17 -13.03 -20.80
N SER A 172 11.42 -13.23 -20.42
CA SER A 172 11.87 -13.03 -19.04
C SER A 172 13.19 -12.27 -18.96
N ARG A 173 13.40 -11.54 -17.87
CA ARG A 173 14.66 -10.84 -17.53
C ARG A 173 14.97 -10.96 -16.05
N GLU A 174 16.22 -11.23 -15.73
CA GLU A 174 16.72 -11.17 -14.35
C GLU A 174 17.31 -9.80 -14.07
N LEU A 175 16.99 -9.23 -12.91
CA LEU A 175 17.53 -7.95 -12.46
C LEU A 175 17.74 -7.92 -10.94
N CYS A 176 18.50 -6.92 -10.50
CA CYS A 176 18.72 -6.61 -9.09
C CYS A 176 17.91 -5.37 -8.74
N LEU A 177 17.09 -5.45 -7.69
CA LEU A 177 16.26 -4.33 -7.28
C LEU A 177 17.13 -3.16 -6.78
N ALA A 178 17.02 -1.99 -7.39
CA ALA A 178 17.76 -0.79 -7.00
C ALA A 178 16.91 0.22 -6.20
N LEU A 179 15.67 -0.15 -5.89
CA LEU A 179 14.78 0.67 -5.08
C LEU A 179 15.18 0.54 -3.62
N ALA A 180 15.80 1.59 -3.08
CA ALA A 180 16.16 1.70 -1.65
C ALA A 180 14.97 1.43 -0.72
N ALA A 181 13.76 1.73 -1.21
CA ALA A 181 12.51 1.52 -0.52
C ALA A 181 11.89 0.11 -0.67
N GLY A 182 12.50 -0.76 -1.48
CA GLY A 182 11.93 -2.07 -1.85
C GLY A 182 10.74 -1.99 -2.82
N LEU A 183 10.11 -3.13 -3.09
CA LEU A 183 8.92 -3.22 -3.97
C LEU A 183 7.64 -2.88 -3.19
N HIS A 184 7.47 -1.62 -2.82
CA HIS A 184 6.27 -1.14 -2.11
C HIS A 184 5.15 -0.69 -3.07
N ALA A 185 4.04 -0.20 -2.51
CA ALA A 185 2.80 0.12 -3.23
C ALA A 185 2.95 1.01 -4.48
N ARG A 186 3.88 1.97 -4.51
CA ARG A 186 4.03 2.90 -5.64
C ARG A 186 4.75 2.24 -6.83
N PRO A 187 5.95 1.67 -6.68
CA PRO A 187 6.57 0.84 -7.71
C PRO A 187 5.66 -0.31 -8.17
N ALA A 188 4.98 -0.98 -7.24
CA ALA A 188 4.08 -2.07 -7.57
C ALA A 188 2.85 -1.58 -8.37
N ALA A 189 2.26 -0.43 -8.03
CA ALA A 189 1.17 0.19 -8.82
C ALA A 189 1.64 0.65 -10.20
N ARG A 190 2.89 1.11 -10.33
CA ARG A 190 3.50 1.46 -11.62
C ARG A 190 3.76 0.22 -12.48
N LEU A 191 4.20 -0.90 -11.90
CA LEU A 191 4.30 -2.18 -12.62
C LEU A 191 2.93 -2.63 -13.16
N ARG A 192 1.89 -2.48 -12.35
CA ARG A 192 0.50 -2.74 -12.77
C ARG A 192 0.08 -1.85 -13.95
N ALA A 193 0.41 -0.56 -13.89
CA ALA A 193 0.13 0.38 -14.97
C ALA A 193 0.88 -0.01 -16.25
N ILE A 194 2.17 -0.36 -16.17
CA ILE A 194 2.97 -0.84 -17.31
C ILE A 194 2.32 -2.07 -17.94
N ALA A 195 1.92 -3.05 -17.13
CA ALA A 195 1.27 -4.28 -17.61
C ALA A 195 -0.03 -3.97 -18.37
N ARG A 196 -0.89 -3.12 -17.78
CA ARG A 196 -2.16 -2.70 -18.38
C ARG A 196 -1.95 -1.91 -19.67
N ASP A 197 -1.09 -0.90 -19.66
CA ASP A 197 -0.89 0.04 -20.77
C ASP A 197 -0.23 -0.66 -21.97
N CYS A 198 0.59 -1.70 -21.72
CA CYS A 198 1.14 -2.57 -22.76
C CYS A 198 0.22 -3.74 -23.12
N GLY A 199 -0.90 -3.95 -22.41
CA GLY A 199 -1.80 -5.07 -22.64
C GLY A 199 -1.13 -6.44 -22.43
N VAL A 200 -0.23 -6.57 -21.46
CA VAL A 200 0.52 -7.79 -21.18
C VAL A 200 0.19 -8.35 -19.80
N SER A 201 0.38 -9.66 -19.63
CA SER A 201 0.56 -10.26 -18.31
C SER A 201 2.01 -10.02 -17.88
N LEU A 202 2.22 -9.49 -16.68
CA LEU A 202 3.54 -9.27 -16.09
C LEU A 202 3.59 -9.96 -14.72
N THR A 203 4.67 -10.67 -14.42
CA THR A 203 4.88 -11.40 -13.18
C THR A 203 6.26 -11.09 -12.62
N VAL A 204 6.34 -10.89 -11.31
CA VAL A 204 7.58 -10.75 -10.55
C VAL A 204 7.83 -12.06 -9.81
N ALA A 205 8.99 -12.66 -10.02
CA ALA A 205 9.42 -13.89 -9.35
C ALA A 205 10.70 -13.63 -8.55
N CYS A 206 10.79 -14.21 -7.36
CA CYS A 206 11.99 -14.13 -6.51
C CYS A 206 12.11 -15.40 -5.65
N ALA A 207 13.11 -15.46 -4.78
CA ALA A 207 13.31 -16.60 -3.89
C ALA A 207 12.14 -16.83 -2.91
N ALA A 208 11.40 -15.77 -2.56
CA ALA A 208 10.25 -15.86 -1.64
C ALA A 208 8.94 -16.28 -2.32
N GLY A 209 8.85 -16.21 -3.65
CA GLY A 209 7.63 -16.56 -4.38
C GLY A 209 7.46 -15.82 -5.70
N ARG A 210 6.25 -15.89 -6.25
CA ARG A 210 5.86 -15.23 -7.51
C ARG A 210 4.56 -14.45 -7.30
N ALA A 211 4.48 -13.27 -7.89
CA ALA A 211 3.30 -12.42 -7.83
C ALA A 211 3.02 -11.76 -9.20
N GLY A 212 1.76 -11.78 -9.61
CA GLY A 212 1.30 -11.07 -10.80
C GLY A 212 1.26 -9.56 -10.56
N ALA A 213 1.54 -8.77 -11.60
CA ALA A 213 1.52 -7.32 -11.50
C ALA A 213 0.12 -6.72 -11.31
N ASP A 214 -0.93 -7.53 -11.48
CA ASP A 214 -2.32 -7.21 -11.24
C ASP A 214 -2.69 -7.19 -9.74
N SER A 215 -1.98 -7.97 -8.91
CA SER A 215 -2.11 -7.98 -7.45
C SER A 215 -1.02 -7.16 -6.77
N LEU A 216 -1.41 -6.05 -6.17
CA LEU A 216 -0.53 -5.16 -5.43
C LEU A 216 -0.11 -5.78 -4.09
N SER A 217 -1.06 -6.44 -3.42
CA SER A 217 -0.85 -7.17 -2.16
C SER A 217 0.19 -8.29 -2.36
N ALA A 218 0.02 -9.14 -3.36
CA ALA A 218 0.95 -10.23 -3.66
C ALA A 218 2.37 -9.70 -3.98
N LEU A 219 2.48 -8.63 -4.77
CA LEU A 219 3.78 -8.02 -5.09
C LEU A 219 4.50 -7.50 -3.84
N MET A 220 3.78 -6.84 -2.94
CA MET A 220 4.35 -6.30 -1.70
C MET A 220 4.71 -7.42 -0.71
N ASN A 221 3.94 -8.50 -0.69
CA ASN A 221 4.17 -9.67 0.16
C ASN A 221 5.36 -10.53 -0.31
N LEU A 222 5.94 -10.27 -1.49
CA LEU A 222 7.25 -10.83 -1.86
C LEU A 222 8.39 -10.31 -0.97
N GLY A 223 8.19 -9.20 -0.26
CA GLY A 223 9.16 -8.68 0.71
C GLY A 223 10.48 -8.20 0.11
N LEU A 224 10.51 -7.89 -1.19
CA LEU A 224 11.72 -7.50 -1.90
C LEU A 224 12.30 -6.17 -1.41
N THR A 225 13.60 -6.17 -1.13
CA THR A 225 14.40 -5.04 -0.66
C THR A 225 15.55 -4.70 -1.62
N GLU A 226 16.20 -3.55 -1.44
CA GLU A 226 17.33 -3.15 -2.27
C GLU A 226 18.43 -4.22 -2.29
N GLY A 227 18.86 -4.61 -3.50
CA GLY A 227 19.87 -5.65 -3.71
C GLY A 227 19.31 -7.06 -3.89
N ASP A 228 18.00 -7.28 -3.69
CA ASP A 228 17.38 -8.57 -3.95
C ASP A 228 17.31 -8.88 -5.44
N ARG A 229 17.49 -10.17 -5.77
CA ARG A 229 17.40 -10.68 -7.14
C ARG A 229 15.96 -11.09 -7.45
N LEU A 230 15.46 -10.61 -8.58
CA LEU A 230 14.15 -10.94 -9.09
C LEU A 230 14.18 -11.22 -10.58
N THR A 231 13.18 -11.96 -11.04
CA THR A 231 12.93 -12.25 -12.45
C THR A 231 11.60 -11.61 -12.83
N LEU A 232 11.62 -10.75 -13.85
CA LEU A 232 10.42 -10.24 -14.51
C LEU A 232 10.04 -11.17 -15.65
N GLU A 233 8.78 -11.54 -15.74
CA GLU A 233 8.23 -12.35 -16.81
C GLU A 233 7.04 -11.63 -17.44
N ALA A 234 7.09 -11.38 -18.75
CA ALA A 234 6.00 -10.73 -19.48
C ALA A 234 5.48 -11.62 -20.61
N ARG A 235 4.18 -11.57 -20.85
CA ARG A 235 3.51 -12.30 -21.94
C ARG A 235 2.49 -11.42 -22.64
N GLY A 236 2.69 -11.25 -23.96
CA GLY A 236 1.83 -10.47 -24.85
C GLY A 236 2.64 -9.87 -26.00
N GLU A 237 1.97 -9.20 -26.94
CA GLU A 237 2.61 -8.64 -28.14
C GLU A 237 3.66 -7.57 -27.81
N LEU A 238 3.47 -6.82 -26.72
CA LEU A 238 4.38 -5.77 -26.24
C LEU A 238 5.23 -6.22 -25.03
N ALA A 239 5.48 -7.52 -24.87
CA ALA A 239 6.21 -8.08 -23.73
C ALA A 239 7.61 -7.46 -23.54
N ASP A 240 8.37 -7.26 -24.63
CA ASP A 240 9.71 -6.67 -24.55
C ASP A 240 9.65 -5.20 -24.09
N ALA A 241 8.68 -4.41 -24.57
CA ALA A 241 8.50 -3.02 -24.16
C ALA A 241 8.06 -2.89 -22.69
N ALA A 242 7.19 -3.79 -22.23
CA ALA A 242 6.79 -3.85 -20.82
C ALA A 242 7.96 -4.23 -19.90
N LEU A 243 8.80 -5.17 -20.33
CA LEU A 243 10.01 -5.55 -19.58
C LEU A 243 11.03 -4.41 -19.53
N ASP A 244 11.25 -3.69 -20.64
CA ASP A 244 12.15 -2.53 -20.66
C ASP A 244 11.67 -1.43 -19.70
N ALA A 245 10.37 -1.14 -19.70
CA ALA A 245 9.76 -0.14 -18.80
C ALA A 245 9.82 -0.58 -17.33
N ALA A 246 9.52 -1.86 -17.05
CA ALA A 246 9.57 -2.42 -15.71
C ALA A 246 11.01 -2.51 -15.17
N GLU A 247 11.97 -2.90 -16.00
CA GLU A 247 13.40 -2.91 -15.67
C GLU A 247 13.87 -1.48 -15.35
N ALA A 248 13.53 -0.50 -16.19
CA ALA A 248 13.86 0.90 -15.92
C ALA A 248 13.25 1.38 -14.60
N LEU A 249 11.99 1.05 -14.31
CA LEU A 249 11.33 1.39 -13.05
C LEU A 249 12.04 0.80 -11.82
N LEU A 250 12.44 -0.47 -11.87
CA LEU A 250 13.00 -1.20 -10.73
C LEU A 250 14.51 -0.99 -10.54
N THR A 251 15.21 -0.54 -11.57
CA THR A 251 16.66 -0.30 -11.54
C THR A 251 17.04 1.18 -11.49
N THR A 252 16.09 2.09 -11.71
CA THR A 252 16.30 3.53 -11.50
C THR A 252 16.13 3.84 -10.01
N PRO A 253 17.16 4.41 -9.35
CA PRO A 253 17.02 4.85 -7.96
C PRO A 253 15.89 5.88 -7.86
N GLU A 254 14.97 5.72 -6.89
CA GLU A 254 14.03 6.80 -6.58
C GLU A 254 14.85 8.04 -6.19
N ALA A 255 14.63 9.16 -6.88
CA ALA A 255 15.16 10.45 -6.49
C ALA A 255 14.41 10.95 -5.26
N ALA A 256 14.70 10.35 -4.11
CA ALA A 256 14.44 10.93 -2.80
C ALA A 256 15.79 11.41 -2.28
N GLU A 257 16.05 12.71 -2.40
CA GLU A 257 17.08 13.31 -1.54
C GLU A 257 16.70 12.98 -0.09
N PRO A 258 17.56 12.30 0.68
CA PRO A 258 17.31 12.12 2.09
C PRO A 258 17.40 13.49 2.72
N VAL A 259 16.25 14.11 2.96
CA VAL A 259 16.16 15.29 3.81
C VAL A 259 16.67 14.83 5.17
N PRO A 260 17.76 15.42 5.70
CA PRO A 260 18.33 14.99 6.96
C PRO A 260 17.23 15.02 8.03
N ALA A 261 17.11 13.93 8.78
CA ALA A 261 16.17 13.84 9.90
C ALA A 261 16.38 15.07 10.80
N PRO A 262 15.34 15.91 11.02
CA PRO A 262 15.48 17.05 11.91
C PRO A 262 15.90 16.55 13.29
N ALA A 263 16.80 17.26 13.94
CA ALA A 263 17.11 16.99 15.34
C ALA A 263 15.81 17.05 16.15
N ALA A 264 15.58 16.05 17.01
CA ALA A 264 14.42 16.03 17.89
C ALA A 264 14.37 17.33 18.70
N PRO A 265 13.27 18.10 18.65
CA PRO A 265 13.17 19.33 19.42
C PRO A 265 13.27 19.01 20.91
N VAL A 266 13.95 19.89 21.65
CA VAL A 266 14.09 19.77 23.11
C VAL A 266 12.88 20.46 23.74
N ALA A 267 11.96 19.68 24.31
CA ALA A 267 10.81 20.23 25.03
C ALA A 267 11.24 20.76 26.42
N GLY A 268 10.72 21.92 26.81
CA GLY A 268 10.81 22.41 28.19
C GLY A 268 9.85 21.68 29.14
N GLU A 269 9.92 22.01 30.42
CA GLU A 269 9.04 21.45 31.45
C GLU A 269 7.57 21.79 31.13
N GLY A 270 6.71 20.77 31.02
CA GLY A 270 5.28 20.94 30.65
C GLY A 270 5.00 21.08 29.15
N GLN A 271 6.01 20.89 28.29
CA GLN A 271 5.87 20.95 26.83
C GLN A 271 6.04 19.57 26.19
N LEU A 272 5.43 19.40 25.02
CA LEU A 272 5.57 18.21 24.18
C LEU A 272 6.25 18.59 22.87
N ALA A 273 7.31 17.87 22.51
CA ALA A 273 8.06 18.11 21.28
C ALA A 273 7.51 17.27 20.13
N GLY A 274 7.58 17.82 18.92
CA GLY A 274 7.21 17.13 17.68
C GLY A 274 8.03 17.59 16.49
N LEU A 275 8.09 16.77 15.45
CA LEU A 275 8.68 17.16 14.17
C LEU A 275 7.80 18.20 13.47
N VAL A 276 8.42 19.26 12.96
CA VAL A 276 7.72 20.35 12.27
C VAL A 276 7.27 19.89 10.88
N ALA A 277 5.97 19.61 10.75
CA ALA A 277 5.33 19.30 9.48
C ALA A 277 4.92 20.58 8.73
N SER A 278 4.29 21.52 9.45
CA SER A 278 3.88 22.82 8.94
C SER A 278 4.10 23.88 10.04
N ALA A 279 5.00 24.84 9.78
CA ALA A 279 5.35 25.85 10.77
C ALA A 279 4.22 26.86 10.97
N GLY A 280 4.06 27.34 12.20
CA GLY A 280 3.05 28.34 12.55
C GLY A 280 2.85 28.43 14.05
N LEU A 281 1.99 29.35 14.45
CA LEU A 281 1.66 29.61 15.85
C LEU A 281 0.13 29.60 15.97
N ALA A 282 -0.40 28.87 16.94
CA ALA A 282 -1.82 28.76 17.17
C ALA A 282 -2.16 28.74 18.66
N VAL A 283 -3.34 29.24 19.00
CA VAL A 283 -3.94 29.16 20.33
C VAL A 283 -5.37 28.71 20.19
N GLY A 284 -5.77 27.72 20.97
CA GLY A 284 -7.12 27.17 20.89
C GLY A 284 -7.38 26.07 21.92
N PRO A 285 -8.64 25.61 22.03
CA PRO A 285 -8.97 24.44 22.82
C PRO A 285 -8.28 23.20 22.23
N LEU A 286 -7.72 22.37 23.11
CA LEU A 286 -7.05 21.13 22.75
C LEU A 286 -8.05 19.99 22.77
N VAL A 287 -8.30 19.40 21.59
CA VAL A 287 -9.34 18.38 21.40
C VAL A 287 -8.73 17.13 20.81
N SER A 288 -8.92 16.00 21.48
CA SER A 288 -8.55 14.69 20.92
C SER A 288 -9.62 14.25 19.92
N VAL A 289 -9.20 14.01 18.69
CA VAL A 289 -10.03 13.44 17.63
C VAL A 289 -9.68 11.97 17.50
N ALA A 290 -10.57 11.12 18.00
CA ALA A 290 -10.52 9.69 17.72
C ALA A 290 -11.44 9.42 16.53
N ALA A 291 -10.88 9.44 15.32
CA ALA A 291 -11.65 9.12 14.14
C ALA A 291 -11.85 7.59 14.08
N ALA A 292 -12.86 7.08 14.77
CA ALA A 292 -13.28 5.69 14.66
C ALA A 292 -13.66 5.37 13.20
N LEU A 293 -13.49 4.12 12.78
CA LEU A 293 -14.03 3.68 11.48
C LEU A 293 -15.56 3.82 11.47
N PRO A 294 -16.18 4.10 10.30
CA PRO A 294 -17.63 4.18 10.19
C PRO A 294 -18.30 2.92 10.73
N ARG A 295 -19.43 3.05 11.42
CA ARG A 295 -20.19 1.88 11.89
C ARG A 295 -20.97 1.28 10.73
N VAL A 296 -20.68 0.02 10.45
CA VAL A 296 -21.36 -0.78 9.43
C VAL A 296 -22.03 -1.99 10.09
N PRO A 297 -23.12 -2.53 9.52
CA PRO A 297 -23.73 -3.75 10.04
C PRO A 297 -22.71 -4.88 9.98
N ARG A 298 -22.69 -5.77 10.98
CA ARG A 298 -21.74 -6.88 11.00
C ARG A 298 -22.11 -7.97 9.99
N ASP A 299 -23.38 -8.39 10.02
CA ASP A 299 -23.89 -9.53 9.26
C ASP A 299 -24.74 -9.04 8.09
N GLY A 300 -24.67 -9.75 6.96
CA GLY A 300 -25.34 -9.40 5.71
C GLY A 300 -26.54 -10.31 5.40
N ALA A 301 -27.18 -10.06 4.26
CA ALA A 301 -28.29 -10.87 3.74
C ALA A 301 -27.85 -12.07 2.88
N GLY A 302 -26.55 -12.40 2.87
CA GLY A 302 -25.94 -13.49 2.09
C GLY A 302 -25.23 -13.03 0.81
N ALA A 303 -24.22 -13.78 0.38
CA ALA A 303 -23.28 -13.38 -0.68
C ALA A 303 -23.94 -12.98 -2.02
N GLU A 304 -24.99 -13.69 -2.45
CA GLU A 304 -25.69 -13.38 -3.71
C GLU A 304 -26.31 -11.96 -3.73
N VAL A 305 -26.74 -11.48 -2.57
CA VAL A 305 -27.34 -10.14 -2.41
C VAL A 305 -26.27 -9.09 -2.15
N GLU A 306 -25.25 -9.45 -1.36
CA GLU A 306 -24.27 -8.51 -0.84
C GLU A 306 -23.08 -8.26 -1.78
N ALA A 307 -22.67 -9.23 -2.61
CA ALA A 307 -21.56 -9.05 -3.54
C ALA A 307 -21.81 -7.93 -4.57
N PRO A 308 -22.98 -7.83 -5.24
CA PRO A 308 -23.26 -6.70 -6.13
C PRO A 308 -23.30 -5.34 -5.41
N ARG A 309 -23.66 -5.32 -4.11
CA ARG A 309 -23.66 -4.10 -3.31
C ARG A 309 -22.24 -3.64 -3.00
N LEU A 310 -21.35 -4.57 -2.66
CA LEU A 310 -19.92 -4.31 -2.50
C LEU A 310 -19.34 -3.76 -3.80
N ASP A 311 -19.54 -4.46 -4.92
CA ASP A 311 -19.04 -4.04 -6.24
C ASP A 311 -19.47 -2.62 -6.62
N HIS A 312 -20.73 -2.27 -6.36
CA HIS A 312 -21.24 -0.93 -6.63
C HIS A 312 -20.59 0.14 -5.76
N ALA A 313 -20.36 -0.14 -4.48
CA ALA A 313 -19.65 0.79 -3.59
C ALA A 313 -18.18 0.95 -3.99
N LEU A 314 -17.50 -0.15 -4.32
CA LEU A 314 -16.12 -0.12 -4.81
C LEU A 314 -16.03 0.72 -6.11
N ALA A 315 -16.97 0.57 -7.04
CA ALA A 315 -17.02 1.37 -8.26
C ALA A 315 -17.19 2.88 -7.96
N ARG A 316 -18.11 3.25 -7.06
CA ARG A 316 -18.31 4.65 -6.67
C ARG A 316 -17.07 5.27 -6.01
N VAL A 317 -16.40 4.52 -5.13
CA VAL A 317 -15.15 4.97 -4.53
C VAL A 317 -14.05 5.10 -5.58
N ALA A 318 -13.98 4.18 -6.55
CA ALA A 318 -13.02 4.26 -7.66
C ALA A 318 -13.21 5.52 -8.51
N ASP A 319 -14.47 5.86 -8.84
CA ASP A 319 -14.81 7.06 -9.60
C ASP A 319 -14.43 8.34 -8.84
N HIS A 320 -14.69 8.39 -7.53
CA HIS A 320 -14.27 9.52 -6.69
C HIS A 320 -12.75 9.67 -6.62
N LEU A 321 -12.01 8.56 -6.48
CA LEU A 321 -10.55 8.57 -6.48
C LEU A 321 -10.00 9.01 -7.84
N GLU A 322 -10.64 8.63 -8.95
CA GLU A 322 -10.24 9.07 -10.29
C GLU A 322 -10.45 10.57 -10.49
N GLY A 323 -11.60 11.09 -10.06
CA GLY A 323 -11.85 12.54 -10.09
C GLY A 323 -10.83 13.33 -9.26
N ALA A 324 -10.49 12.84 -8.06
CA ALA A 324 -9.48 13.46 -7.21
C ALA A 324 -8.08 13.40 -7.84
N ARG A 325 -7.71 12.27 -8.46
CA ARG A 325 -6.46 12.10 -9.19
C ARG A 325 -6.32 13.08 -10.35
N GLN A 326 -7.37 13.24 -11.15
CA GLN A 326 -7.40 14.17 -12.27
C GLN A 326 -7.30 15.63 -11.81
N ALA A 327 -7.98 15.98 -10.72
CA ALA A 327 -7.90 17.32 -10.14
C ALA A 327 -6.48 17.64 -9.62
N ALA A 328 -5.86 16.71 -8.89
CA ALA A 328 -4.49 16.86 -8.40
C ALA A 328 -3.48 17.00 -9.56
N ALA A 329 -3.63 16.18 -10.61
CA ALA A 329 -2.78 16.28 -11.80
C ALA A 329 -2.95 17.63 -12.53
N ALA A 330 -4.19 18.11 -12.66
CA ALA A 330 -4.47 19.42 -13.28
C ALA A 330 -3.89 20.59 -12.46
N ALA A 331 -3.80 20.44 -11.15
CA ALA A 331 -3.18 21.39 -10.23
C ALA A 331 -1.64 21.25 -10.13
N GLY A 332 -1.02 20.36 -10.91
CA GLY A 332 0.43 20.11 -10.86
C GLY A 332 0.90 19.46 -9.55
N GLN A 333 0.00 18.77 -8.84
CA GLN A 333 0.26 18.09 -7.58
C GLN A 333 0.59 16.60 -7.82
N ASP A 334 1.69 16.34 -8.53
CA ASP A 334 2.05 14.99 -9.01
C ASP A 334 2.14 13.96 -7.88
N ALA A 335 2.71 14.34 -6.73
CA ALA A 335 2.81 13.47 -5.56
C ALA A 335 1.44 13.06 -5.02
N GLU A 336 0.44 13.94 -5.07
CA GLU A 336 -0.93 13.66 -4.62
C GLU A 336 -1.68 12.79 -5.64
N ALA A 337 -1.50 13.05 -6.94
CA ALA A 337 -2.06 12.21 -7.99
C ALA A 337 -1.53 10.76 -7.92
N GLU A 338 -0.24 10.56 -7.62
CA GLU A 338 0.32 9.22 -7.43
C GLU A 338 -0.29 8.45 -6.26
N VAL A 339 -0.70 9.15 -5.20
CA VAL A 339 -1.34 8.54 -4.03
C VAL A 339 -2.71 8.01 -4.40
N PHE A 340 -3.52 8.83 -5.11
CA PHE A 340 -4.82 8.37 -5.57
C PHE A 340 -4.70 7.19 -6.55
N ALA A 341 -3.68 7.18 -7.41
CA ALA A 341 -3.39 6.03 -8.27
C ALA A 341 -3.07 4.76 -7.46
N ALA A 342 -2.30 4.87 -6.38
CA ALA A 342 -2.03 3.74 -5.48
C ALA A 342 -3.31 3.25 -4.77
N HIS A 343 -4.16 4.15 -4.28
CA HIS A 343 -5.47 3.78 -3.69
C HIS A 343 -6.38 3.06 -4.69
N GLN A 344 -6.40 3.51 -5.96
CA GLN A 344 -7.15 2.82 -7.02
C GLN A 344 -6.59 1.43 -7.31
N ALA A 345 -5.26 1.25 -7.27
CA ALA A 345 -4.64 -0.05 -7.44
C ALA A 345 -5.05 -1.01 -6.32
N TRP A 346 -5.00 -0.58 -5.05
CA TRP A 346 -5.50 -1.35 -3.91
C TRP A 346 -6.98 -1.70 -4.02
N LEU A 347 -7.82 -0.75 -4.43
CA LEU A 347 -9.27 -0.98 -4.60
C LEU A 347 -9.60 -1.99 -5.71
N ALA A 348 -8.70 -2.12 -6.68
CA ALA A 348 -8.81 -3.03 -7.82
C ALA A 348 -7.98 -4.32 -7.65
N ASP A 349 -7.38 -4.52 -6.48
CA ASP A 349 -6.58 -5.70 -6.15
C ASP A 349 -7.48 -6.95 -6.09
N PRO A 350 -7.18 -8.00 -6.89
CA PRO A 350 -8.01 -9.20 -6.94
C PRO A 350 -8.00 -9.97 -5.63
N ASP A 351 -6.87 -10.03 -4.92
CA ASP A 351 -6.73 -10.81 -3.69
C ASP A 351 -7.52 -10.16 -2.55
N LEU A 352 -7.51 -8.82 -2.45
CA LEU A 352 -8.37 -8.11 -1.50
C LEU A 352 -9.86 -8.29 -1.79
N ARG A 353 -10.23 -8.36 -3.08
CA ARG A 353 -11.62 -8.59 -3.50
C ARG A 353 -12.08 -10.01 -3.21
N GLU A 354 -11.22 -10.99 -3.46
CA GLU A 354 -11.46 -12.40 -3.13
C GLU A 354 -11.60 -12.56 -1.62
N ALA A 355 -10.66 -12.02 -0.85
CA ALA A 355 -10.71 -12.02 0.62
C ALA A 355 -12.00 -11.38 1.17
N ALA A 356 -12.49 -10.29 0.56
CA ALA A 356 -13.78 -9.71 0.92
C ALA A 356 -14.96 -10.62 0.48
N GLY A 357 -14.85 -11.26 -0.69
CA GLY A 357 -15.82 -12.24 -1.19
C GLY A 357 -16.00 -13.44 -0.26
N ASP A 358 -14.93 -13.98 0.28
CA ASP A 358 -14.96 -15.10 1.23
C ASP A 358 -15.69 -14.72 2.52
N ARG A 359 -15.49 -13.49 3.00
CA ARG A 359 -16.18 -12.96 4.18
C ARG A 359 -17.67 -12.75 3.92
N LEU A 360 -18.04 -12.31 2.71
CA LEU A 360 -19.44 -12.25 2.28
C LEU A 360 -20.07 -13.64 2.24
N ALA A 361 -19.35 -14.65 1.73
CA ALA A 361 -19.79 -16.05 1.74
C ALA A 361 -19.95 -16.60 3.16
N ALA A 362 -19.10 -16.16 4.09
CA ALA A 362 -19.22 -16.44 5.53
C ALA A 362 -20.33 -15.65 6.25
N GLY A 363 -21.12 -14.83 5.53
CA GLY A 363 -22.30 -14.13 6.05
C GLY A 363 -22.08 -12.71 6.55
N ARG A 364 -20.91 -12.10 6.31
CA ARG A 364 -20.65 -10.69 6.64
C ARG A 364 -21.42 -9.73 5.72
N SER A 365 -21.68 -8.53 6.22
CA SER A 365 -22.15 -7.43 5.36
C SER A 365 -21.00 -6.90 4.47
N PRO A 366 -21.29 -6.17 3.38
CA PRO A 366 -20.27 -5.58 2.50
C PRO A 366 -19.24 -4.72 3.22
N GLY A 367 -19.69 -3.80 4.09
CA GLY A 367 -18.80 -2.92 4.82
C GLY A 367 -17.91 -3.66 5.82
N GLN A 368 -18.46 -4.68 6.47
CA GLN A 368 -17.70 -5.49 7.44
C GLN A 368 -16.73 -6.45 6.74
N ALA A 369 -17.15 -7.06 5.62
CA ALA A 369 -16.30 -7.93 4.81
C ALA A 369 -15.08 -7.19 4.27
N TRP A 370 -15.29 -6.00 3.70
CA TRP A 370 -14.18 -5.15 3.25
C TRP A 370 -13.26 -4.73 4.40
N ARG A 371 -13.85 -4.33 5.54
CA ARG A 371 -13.08 -3.98 6.73
C ARG A 371 -12.14 -5.11 7.15
N GLU A 372 -12.69 -6.30 7.38
CA GLU A 372 -11.91 -7.45 7.84
C GLU A 372 -10.86 -7.86 6.80
N ALA A 373 -11.11 -7.72 5.50
CA ALA A 373 -10.11 -8.01 4.45
C ALA A 373 -8.90 -7.08 4.51
N LEU A 374 -9.15 -5.79 4.75
CA LEU A 374 -8.09 -4.78 4.85
C LEU A 374 -7.40 -4.79 6.20
N ASP A 375 -8.09 -5.20 7.27
CA ASP A 375 -7.48 -5.40 8.60
C ASP A 375 -6.39 -6.50 8.51
N ASP A 376 -6.69 -7.65 7.91
CA ASP A 376 -5.72 -8.74 7.73
C ASP A 376 -4.53 -8.31 6.85
N GLU A 377 -4.77 -7.57 5.77
CA GLU A 377 -3.68 -7.07 4.92
C GLU A 377 -2.81 -6.05 5.66
N ALA A 378 -3.41 -5.16 6.45
CA ALA A 378 -2.66 -4.23 7.28
C ALA A 378 -1.79 -4.98 8.31
N GLU A 379 -2.32 -6.05 8.93
CA GLU A 379 -1.56 -6.89 9.86
C GLU A 379 -0.38 -7.60 9.17
N ARG A 380 -0.57 -8.12 7.95
CA ARG A 380 0.52 -8.70 7.15
C ARG A 380 1.62 -7.68 6.85
N LEU A 381 1.25 -6.47 6.43
CA LEU A 381 2.22 -5.42 6.15
C LEU A 381 2.98 -4.99 7.42
N VAL A 382 2.32 -4.95 8.58
CA VAL A 382 3.00 -4.69 9.87
C VAL A 382 3.97 -5.82 10.21
N ALA A 383 3.53 -7.08 10.05
CA ALA A 383 4.34 -8.26 10.35
C ALA A 383 5.59 -8.37 9.47
N SER A 384 5.60 -7.77 8.28
CA SER A 384 6.78 -7.72 7.40
C SER A 384 8.02 -7.05 8.04
N GLY A 385 7.82 -6.19 9.04
CA GLY A 385 8.90 -5.44 9.70
C GLY A 385 9.58 -4.36 8.84
N ASN A 386 9.18 -4.19 7.57
CA ASN A 386 9.70 -3.16 6.69
C ASN A 386 9.00 -1.82 6.96
N ALA A 387 9.73 -0.86 7.53
CA ALA A 387 9.20 0.45 7.93
C ALA A 387 8.43 1.20 6.82
N LEU A 388 8.80 0.98 5.55
CA LEU A 388 8.14 1.62 4.41
C LEU A 388 6.83 0.91 4.02
N LEU A 389 6.76 -0.42 4.16
CA LEU A 389 5.51 -1.17 4.01
C LEU A 389 4.55 -0.86 5.17
N VAL A 390 5.06 -0.77 6.40
CA VAL A 390 4.28 -0.33 7.57
C VAL A 390 3.70 1.06 7.36
N GLY A 391 4.46 1.97 6.74
CA GLY A 391 3.99 3.31 6.37
C GLY A 391 2.78 3.33 5.42
N ARG A 392 2.45 2.21 4.76
CA ARG A 392 1.30 2.06 3.84
C ARG A 392 0.03 1.56 4.51
N VAL A 393 0.09 1.13 5.76
CA VAL A 393 -1.09 0.77 6.54
C VAL A 393 -2.07 1.94 6.65
N ALA A 394 -1.56 3.18 6.70
CA ALA A 394 -2.38 4.39 6.68
C ALA A 394 -3.17 4.53 5.37
N ASP A 395 -2.58 4.17 4.23
CA ASP A 395 -3.23 4.20 2.91
C ASP A 395 -4.36 3.15 2.84
N LEU A 396 -4.13 1.93 3.36
CA LEU A 396 -5.17 0.89 3.49
C LEU A 396 -6.31 1.33 4.42
N ARG A 397 -6.00 1.93 5.57
CA ARG A 397 -7.02 2.45 6.49
C ARG A 397 -7.84 3.59 5.87
N ASP A 398 -7.25 4.43 5.03
CA ASP A 398 -8.00 5.45 4.28
C ASP A 398 -9.01 4.79 3.33
N LEU A 399 -8.56 3.78 2.57
CA LEU A 399 -9.40 3.04 1.65
C LEU A 399 -10.53 2.30 2.38
N GLN A 400 -10.20 1.67 3.51
CA GLN A 400 -11.14 0.99 4.40
C GLN A 400 -12.27 1.94 4.82
N ARG A 401 -11.92 3.13 5.34
CA ARG A 401 -12.90 4.16 5.75
C ARG A 401 -13.81 4.58 4.60
N ARG A 402 -13.24 4.88 3.43
CA ARG A 402 -14.00 5.35 2.25
C ARG A 402 -15.06 4.35 1.81
N VAL A 403 -14.70 3.07 1.75
CA VAL A 403 -15.65 2.01 1.36
C VAL A 403 -16.68 1.76 2.45
N MET A 404 -16.27 1.74 3.72
CA MET A 404 -17.20 1.58 4.85
C MET A 404 -18.24 2.70 4.92
N ALA A 405 -17.86 3.94 4.57
CA ALA A 405 -18.76 5.09 4.56
C ALA A 405 -19.95 4.92 3.60
N GLU A 406 -19.80 4.16 2.51
CA GLU A 406 -20.90 3.84 1.58
C GLU A 406 -21.99 2.93 2.20
N PHE A 407 -21.66 2.28 3.32
CA PHE A 407 -22.55 1.34 4.02
C PHE A 407 -22.89 1.77 5.44
N ALA A 408 -22.46 2.96 5.87
CA ALA A 408 -22.69 3.43 7.22
C ALA A 408 -24.21 3.63 7.47
N GLU A 409 -24.74 3.04 8.54
CA GLU A 409 -26.18 3.09 8.87
C GLU A 409 -26.61 4.48 9.40
N THR A 410 -25.65 5.36 9.66
CA THR A 410 -25.84 6.74 10.10
C THR A 410 -24.78 7.63 9.47
N ALA A 411 -25.18 8.80 8.96
CA ALA A 411 -24.24 9.92 8.82
C ALA A 411 -23.63 10.15 10.22
N GLU A 412 -22.31 10.09 10.32
CA GLU A 412 -21.60 10.00 11.59
C GLU A 412 -22.07 11.06 12.61
N GLU A 413 -22.33 10.64 13.84
CA GLU A 413 -22.19 11.47 15.05
C GLU A 413 -20.69 11.71 15.37
N GLY A 414 -19.83 11.79 14.34
CA GLY A 414 -18.37 11.57 14.44
C GLY A 414 -17.51 12.80 14.63
N ASP A 415 -17.97 13.97 14.20
CA ASP A 415 -17.41 15.25 14.60
C ASP A 415 -18.39 15.89 15.57
N GLY A 416 -18.34 15.47 16.84
CA GLY A 416 -19.00 16.24 17.89
C GLY A 416 -18.56 17.70 17.75
N ASP A 417 -19.51 18.63 17.71
CA ASP A 417 -19.35 20.07 17.44
C ASP A 417 -17.93 20.57 17.80
N LEU A 418 -17.02 20.57 16.82
CA LEU A 418 -15.63 20.91 17.08
C LEU A 418 -15.58 22.40 17.43
N PRO A 419 -15.01 22.79 18.59
CA PRO A 419 -14.98 24.18 18.97
C PRO A 419 -14.16 24.98 17.94
N GLU A 420 -14.64 26.18 17.63
CA GLU A 420 -14.00 27.07 16.66
C GLU A 420 -12.54 27.33 17.05
N GLY A 421 -11.62 27.16 16.09
CA GLY A 421 -10.19 27.35 16.33
C GLY A 421 -9.55 26.29 17.24
N ALA A 422 -10.07 25.06 17.28
CA ALA A 422 -9.46 23.97 18.04
C ALA A 422 -8.06 23.58 17.52
N ILE A 423 -7.19 23.16 18.43
CA ILE A 423 -5.97 22.42 18.15
C ILE A 423 -6.32 20.94 18.27
N LEU A 424 -6.21 20.20 17.18
CA LEU A 424 -6.61 18.80 17.11
C LEU A 424 -5.44 17.88 17.44
N LEU A 425 -5.67 16.94 18.35
CA LEU A 425 -4.76 15.82 18.63
C LEU A 425 -5.31 14.57 17.94
N ALA A 426 -4.47 13.86 17.20
CA ALA A 426 -4.81 12.56 16.63
C ALA A 426 -3.61 11.62 16.69
N ASP A 427 -3.86 10.32 16.80
CA ASP A 427 -2.78 9.33 16.77
C ASP A 427 -2.14 9.29 15.37
N ASP A 428 -2.99 9.26 14.36
CA ASP A 428 -2.64 9.40 12.95
C ASP A 428 -3.86 9.96 12.21
N LEU A 429 -3.66 10.54 11.03
CA LEU A 429 -4.75 10.98 10.16
C LEU A 429 -4.53 10.46 8.74
N THR A 430 -5.62 9.99 8.14
CA THR A 430 -5.67 9.71 6.71
C THR A 430 -5.99 10.99 5.92
N PRO A 431 -5.65 11.05 4.62
CA PRO A 431 -5.98 12.21 3.79
C PRO A 431 -7.48 12.57 3.78
N SER A 432 -8.38 11.58 3.76
CA SER A 432 -9.82 11.86 3.80
C SER A 432 -10.25 12.51 5.12
N GLN A 433 -9.71 12.04 6.25
CA GLN A 433 -10.00 12.61 7.56
C GLN A 433 -9.47 14.05 7.66
N PHE A 434 -8.25 14.29 7.19
CA PHE A 434 -7.70 15.64 7.18
C PHE A 434 -8.59 16.61 6.39
N VAL A 435 -9.11 16.22 5.23
CA VAL A 435 -10.01 17.07 4.43
C VAL A 435 -11.31 17.36 5.19
N ALA A 436 -11.90 16.37 5.85
CA ALA A 436 -13.12 16.55 6.66
C ALA A 436 -12.86 17.49 7.86
N LEU A 437 -11.79 17.27 8.62
CA LEU A 437 -11.42 18.10 9.76
C LEU A 437 -11.03 19.52 9.34
N ALA A 438 -10.32 19.68 8.22
CA ALA A 438 -9.94 20.98 7.69
C ALA A 438 -11.15 21.85 7.33
N ALA A 439 -12.30 21.26 6.99
CA ALA A 439 -13.54 22.01 6.75
C ALA A 439 -14.04 22.74 8.01
N HIS A 440 -13.69 22.24 9.20
CA HIS A 440 -14.00 22.86 10.49
C HIS A 440 -13.01 23.96 10.89
N SER A 441 -12.06 24.31 10.02
CA SER A 441 -11.07 25.38 10.24
C SER A 441 -10.29 25.26 11.57
N PRO A 442 -9.60 24.12 11.82
CA PRO A 442 -8.81 23.96 13.02
C PRO A 442 -7.67 24.97 13.07
N ALA A 443 -7.34 25.46 14.26
CA ALA A 443 -6.22 26.38 14.46
C ALA A 443 -4.86 25.65 14.36
N GLY A 444 -4.82 24.34 14.58
CA GLY A 444 -3.60 23.55 14.47
C GLY A 444 -3.83 22.05 14.59
N LEU A 445 -2.80 21.27 14.26
CA LEU A 445 -2.82 19.81 14.24
C LEU A 445 -1.59 19.23 14.95
N CYS A 446 -1.77 18.19 15.74
CA CYS A 446 -0.72 17.44 16.43
C CYS A 446 -0.95 15.94 16.22
N LEU A 447 0.04 15.26 15.63
CA LEU A 447 -0.02 13.83 15.32
C LEU A 447 0.97 13.02 16.16
N ALA A 448 0.49 11.94 16.78
CA ALA A 448 1.33 11.03 17.56
C ALA A 448 2.34 10.31 16.66
N ALA A 449 1.86 9.80 15.53
CA ALA A 449 2.61 9.12 14.49
C ALA A 449 2.75 10.00 13.23
N GLY A 450 3.39 9.44 12.20
CA GLY A 450 3.61 10.11 10.92
C GLY A 450 4.92 10.91 10.85
N GLY A 451 5.33 11.23 9.62
CA GLY A 451 6.55 12.00 9.34
C GLY A 451 6.27 13.38 8.73
N THR A 452 7.30 14.22 8.62
CA THR A 452 7.22 15.54 7.97
C THR A 452 6.93 15.45 6.47
N THR A 453 7.13 14.27 5.87
CA THR A 453 6.82 13.94 4.48
C THR A 453 5.53 13.15 4.33
N SER A 454 4.78 12.93 5.41
CA SER A 454 3.47 12.26 5.34
C SER A 454 2.48 13.08 4.51
N HIS A 455 1.49 12.41 3.92
CA HIS A 455 0.46 13.06 3.10
C HIS A 455 -0.26 14.16 3.88
N VAL A 456 -0.57 13.93 5.15
CA VAL A 456 -1.20 14.95 6.00
C VAL A 456 -0.27 16.14 6.28
N ALA A 457 1.04 15.91 6.45
CA ALA A 457 2.00 17.00 6.61
C ALA A 457 2.05 17.92 5.37
N ILE A 458 2.01 17.34 4.17
CA ILE A 458 1.97 18.07 2.90
C ILE A 458 0.66 18.89 2.80
N LEU A 459 -0.48 18.24 3.07
CA LEU A 459 -1.80 18.88 2.99
C LEU A 459 -1.99 20.00 4.02
N ALA A 460 -1.47 19.83 5.25
CA ALA A 460 -1.48 20.85 6.28
C ALA A 460 -0.67 22.09 5.86
N ARG A 461 0.50 21.88 5.26
CA ARG A 461 1.35 22.96 4.73
C ARG A 461 0.68 23.71 3.59
N ALA A 462 0.07 23.00 2.65
CA ALA A 462 -0.66 23.59 1.53
C ALA A 462 -1.83 24.47 2.00
N ARG A 463 -2.49 24.09 3.11
CA ARG A 463 -3.56 24.87 3.74
C ARG A 463 -3.09 25.91 4.77
N GLY A 464 -1.79 26.00 5.04
CA GLY A 464 -1.23 26.90 6.05
C GLY A 464 -1.64 26.58 7.50
N ILE A 465 -2.07 25.35 7.77
CA ILE A 465 -2.45 24.89 9.11
C ILE A 465 -1.17 24.51 9.86
N PRO A 466 -0.87 25.10 11.04
CA PRO A 466 0.26 24.70 11.88
C PRO A 466 0.15 23.23 12.27
N CYS A 467 1.23 22.46 12.08
CA CYS A 467 1.20 21.00 12.24
C CYS A 467 2.51 20.45 12.82
N LEU A 468 2.40 19.64 13.87
CA LEU A 468 3.46 18.80 14.42
C LEU A 468 3.14 17.31 14.21
N ALA A 469 4.16 16.52 13.90
CA ALA A 469 4.07 15.08 13.71
C ALA A 469 5.10 14.33 14.57
N ALA A 470 4.99 13.00 14.66
CA ALA A 470 5.88 12.15 15.46
C ALA A 470 6.02 12.61 16.92
N MET A 471 4.91 13.01 17.55
CA MET A 471 4.92 13.50 18.93
C MET A 471 4.92 12.37 19.98
N GLY A 472 4.70 11.12 19.58
CA GLY A 472 4.52 10.00 20.50
C GLY A 472 3.15 10.05 21.18
N GLU A 473 3.04 9.55 22.40
CA GLU A 473 1.76 9.42 23.11
C GLU A 473 1.06 10.79 23.32
N LEU A 474 -0.10 10.98 22.68
CA LEU A 474 -0.95 12.17 22.84
C LEU A 474 -2.25 11.89 23.64
N THR A 475 -2.45 10.64 24.03
CA THR A 475 -3.73 10.15 24.58
C THR A 475 -4.04 10.77 25.95
N GLY A 476 -5.29 11.18 26.14
CA GLY A 476 -5.75 11.76 27.42
C GLY A 476 -5.37 13.23 27.64
N LEU A 477 -4.71 13.87 26.68
CA LEU A 477 -4.47 15.31 26.69
C LEU A 477 -5.74 16.07 26.27
N ALA A 478 -6.10 17.05 27.08
CA ALA A 478 -7.18 18.00 26.78
C ALA A 478 -6.91 19.30 27.54
N GLY A 479 -7.44 20.41 27.02
CA GLY A 479 -7.27 21.71 27.64
C GLY A 479 -8.16 22.75 26.99
N GLU A 480 -8.67 23.70 27.78
CA GLU A 480 -9.50 24.79 27.25
C GLU A 480 -8.68 25.74 26.36
N ARG A 481 -7.38 25.87 26.65
CA ARG A 481 -6.45 26.75 25.94
C ARG A 481 -5.06 26.13 25.91
N ALA A 482 -4.63 25.70 24.74
CA ALA A 482 -3.27 25.26 24.47
C ALA A 482 -2.58 26.23 23.51
N VAL A 483 -1.24 26.23 23.52
CA VAL A 483 -0.40 26.92 22.53
C VAL A 483 0.29 25.87 21.68
N LEU A 484 0.14 25.97 20.37
CA LEU A 484 0.94 25.21 19.41
C LEU A 484 1.94 26.15 18.75
N ASP A 485 3.21 26.03 19.12
CA ASP A 485 4.33 26.70 18.45
C ASP A 485 5.01 25.68 17.52
N ALA A 486 4.36 25.45 16.37
CA ALA A 486 4.87 24.53 15.37
C ALA A 486 6.15 25.06 14.69
N ALA A 487 6.49 26.35 14.83
CA ALA A 487 7.78 26.87 14.38
C ALA A 487 8.92 26.44 15.32
N ALA A 488 8.66 26.41 16.63
CA ALA A 488 9.61 25.92 17.64
C ALA A 488 9.55 24.39 17.84
N GLY A 489 8.58 23.70 17.25
CA GLY A 489 8.43 22.25 17.38
C GLY A 489 7.76 21.82 18.68
N VAL A 490 6.97 22.68 19.34
CA VAL A 490 6.43 22.43 20.67
C VAL A 490 4.92 22.66 20.77
N LEU A 491 4.26 21.79 21.51
CA LEU A 491 2.89 21.95 22.02
C LEU A 491 2.97 22.22 23.52
N GLU A 492 2.24 23.23 23.99
CA GLU A 492 2.06 23.56 25.40
C GLU A 492 0.58 23.31 25.75
N PRO A 493 0.22 22.15 26.34
CA PRO A 493 -1.18 21.81 26.61
C PRO A 493 -1.84 22.70 27.68
N ALA A 494 -1.04 23.20 28.63
CA ALA A 494 -1.48 24.04 29.74
C ALA A 494 -0.49 25.21 29.95
N PRO A 495 -0.45 26.18 29.02
CA PRO A 495 0.42 27.34 29.12
C PRO A 495 -0.01 28.24 30.29
N ASP A 496 0.96 28.92 30.90
CA ASP A 496 0.63 29.91 31.93
C ASP A 496 -0.02 31.17 31.32
N PRO A 497 -0.71 32.00 32.12
CA PRO A 497 -1.39 33.19 31.62
C PRO A 497 -0.45 34.23 30.97
N ALA A 498 0.82 34.28 31.36
CA ALA A 498 1.77 35.22 30.79
C ALA A 498 2.17 34.78 29.37
N ARG A 499 2.39 33.47 29.19
CA ARG A 499 2.67 32.84 27.90
C ARG A 499 1.49 32.98 26.94
N LEU A 500 0.26 32.76 27.40
CA LEU A 500 -0.95 32.97 26.59
C LEU A 500 -1.03 34.42 26.09
N ALA A 501 -0.83 35.40 26.98
CA ALA A 501 -0.89 36.82 26.61
C ALA A 501 0.20 37.23 25.62
N GLU A 502 1.42 36.68 25.76
CA GLU A 502 2.52 36.90 24.82
C GLU A 502 2.16 36.39 23.41
N VAL A 503 1.67 35.14 23.32
CA VAL A 503 1.32 34.49 22.06
C VAL A 503 0.13 35.17 21.38
N GLU A 504 -0.91 35.52 22.15
CA GLU A 504 -2.06 36.28 21.63
C GLU A 504 -1.64 37.64 21.08
N ALA A 505 -0.75 38.36 21.76
CA ALA A 505 -0.23 39.63 21.27
C ALA A 505 0.55 39.46 19.96
N ALA A 506 1.37 38.40 19.85
CA ALA A 506 2.10 38.08 18.62
C ALA A 506 1.15 37.74 17.46
N LEU A 507 0.10 36.95 17.70
CA LEU A 507 -0.92 36.61 16.71
C LEU A 507 -1.69 37.85 16.26
N ALA A 508 -2.11 38.71 17.20
CA ALA A 508 -2.81 39.95 16.88
C ALA A 508 -1.93 40.93 16.08
N GLU A 509 -0.64 41.04 16.42
CA GLU A 509 0.30 41.87 15.68
C GLU A 509 0.53 41.36 14.25
N ARG A 510 0.64 40.04 14.08
CA ARG A 510 0.74 39.38 12.77
C ARG A 510 -0.53 39.58 11.94
N ALA A 511 -1.70 39.30 12.49
CA ALA A 511 -2.98 39.54 11.81
C ALA A 511 -3.14 41.01 11.43
N GLY A 512 -2.72 41.94 12.31
CA GLY A 512 -2.70 43.36 12.01
C GLY A 512 -1.73 43.76 10.90
N ARG A 513 -0.57 43.09 10.80
CA ARG A 513 0.37 43.25 9.67
C ARG A 513 -0.25 42.73 8.37
N GLU A 514 -0.72 41.49 8.36
CA GLU A 514 -1.34 40.86 7.18
C GLU A 514 -2.55 41.66 6.68
N ALA A 515 -3.38 42.22 7.57
CA ALA A 515 -4.49 43.08 7.19
C ALA A 515 -4.03 44.40 6.57
N ARG A 516 -2.95 45.02 7.10
CA ARG A 516 -2.36 46.23 6.51
C ARG A 516 -1.74 45.93 5.14
N ASP A 517 -1.02 44.82 5.02
CA ASP A 517 -0.39 44.40 3.78
C ASP A 517 -1.44 44.10 2.71
N ARG A 518 -2.54 43.41 3.07
CA ARG A 518 -3.67 43.16 2.17
C ARG A 518 -4.41 44.44 1.77
N ALA A 519 -4.60 45.37 2.70
CA ALA A 519 -5.18 46.68 2.39
C ALA A 519 -4.27 47.51 1.48
N ALA A 520 -2.96 47.29 1.54
CA ALA A 520 -1.96 47.95 0.69
C ALA A 520 -1.57 47.11 -0.54
N ALA A 521 -2.20 45.95 -0.78
CA ALA A 521 -1.76 44.99 -1.81
C ALA A 521 -1.78 45.57 -3.22
N HIS A 522 -2.67 46.53 -3.48
CA HIS A 522 -2.76 47.23 -4.77
C HIS A 522 -1.93 48.53 -4.84
N ALA A 523 -1.17 48.86 -3.80
CA ALA A 523 -0.28 50.02 -3.80
C ALA A 523 0.98 49.72 -4.62
N PRO A 524 1.58 50.73 -5.29
CA PRO A 524 2.83 50.53 -6.03
C PRO A 524 3.95 50.00 -5.14
N ALA A 525 4.69 48.99 -5.62
CA ALA A 525 5.84 48.45 -4.91
C ALA A 525 7.05 49.39 -5.08
N VAL A 526 7.27 50.25 -4.09
CA VAL A 526 8.34 51.25 -4.09
C VAL A 526 9.31 50.98 -2.93
N THR A 527 10.59 50.86 -3.26
CA THR A 527 11.69 50.74 -2.30
C THR A 527 11.86 52.01 -1.44
N ARG A 528 12.58 51.91 -0.31
CA ARG A 528 12.76 53.04 0.63
C ARG A 528 13.48 54.25 0.04
N ASP A 529 14.26 54.06 -1.03
CA ASP A 529 14.96 55.10 -1.79
C ASP A 529 14.19 55.54 -3.04
N GLY A 530 12.94 55.09 -3.22
CA GLY A 530 12.02 55.60 -4.23
C GLY A 530 12.06 54.88 -5.58
N ARG A 531 12.75 53.75 -5.69
CA ARG A 531 12.73 52.92 -6.90
C ARG A 531 11.48 52.04 -6.93
N GLU A 532 10.64 52.23 -7.92
CA GLU A 532 9.51 51.36 -8.24
C GLU A 532 9.99 50.05 -8.89
N VAL A 533 9.39 48.93 -8.48
CA VAL A 533 9.63 47.59 -9.00
C VAL A 533 8.29 46.94 -9.34
N GLU A 534 8.25 46.12 -10.39
CA GLU A 534 7.06 45.35 -10.75
C GLU A 534 7.06 44.02 -9.99
N VAL A 535 5.93 43.68 -9.38
CA VAL A 535 5.71 42.41 -8.68
C VAL A 535 4.74 41.55 -9.49
N GLY A 536 5.30 40.71 -10.35
CA GLY A 536 4.53 39.76 -11.15
C GLY A 536 4.35 38.40 -10.45
N ALA A 537 3.21 37.75 -10.67
CA ALA A 537 2.97 36.38 -10.21
C ALA A 537 3.44 35.34 -11.24
N ASN A 538 3.78 34.15 -10.74
CA ASN A 538 4.04 32.96 -11.56
C ASN A 538 2.83 32.04 -11.45
N VAL A 539 2.24 31.65 -12.58
CA VAL A 539 0.98 30.88 -12.63
C VAL A 539 1.04 29.75 -13.65
N GLY A 540 0.24 28.71 -13.45
CA GLY A 540 0.03 27.58 -14.37
C GLY A 540 -1.33 27.59 -15.07
N ALA A 541 -2.33 28.28 -14.52
CA ALA A 541 -3.71 28.30 -15.03
C ALA A 541 -4.38 29.68 -14.89
N ALA A 542 -5.47 29.90 -15.61
CA ALA A 542 -6.22 31.15 -15.58
C ALA A 542 -6.85 31.46 -14.22
N ASP A 543 -7.23 30.44 -13.43
CA ASP A 543 -7.77 30.64 -12.08
C ASP A 543 -6.72 31.18 -11.10
N GLU A 544 -5.47 30.74 -11.22
CA GLU A 544 -4.35 31.30 -10.47
C GLU A 544 -4.05 32.74 -10.89
N ALA A 545 -4.19 33.07 -12.17
CA ALA A 545 -4.05 34.44 -12.65
C ALA A 545 -5.09 35.39 -12.03
N ARG A 546 -6.33 34.90 -11.85
CA ARG A 546 -7.39 35.64 -11.15
C ARG A 546 -7.06 35.87 -9.68
N GLN A 547 -6.61 34.82 -8.98
CA GLN A 547 -6.18 34.93 -7.59
C GLN A 547 -5.00 35.92 -7.43
N ALA A 548 -4.04 35.91 -8.36
CA ALA A 548 -2.94 36.86 -8.38
C ALA A 548 -3.41 38.31 -8.57
N ALA A 549 -4.39 38.54 -9.43
CA ALA A 549 -4.98 39.86 -9.64
C ALA A 549 -5.68 40.37 -8.37
N GLU A 550 -6.46 39.51 -7.70
CA GLU A 550 -7.10 39.79 -6.41
C GLU A 550 -6.08 40.04 -5.29
N ALA A 551 -4.92 39.39 -5.34
CA ALA A 551 -3.81 39.59 -4.42
C ALA A 551 -2.96 40.83 -4.73
N GLY A 552 -3.28 41.59 -5.78
CA GLY A 552 -2.63 42.87 -6.10
C GLY A 552 -1.42 42.80 -7.02
N ALA A 553 -1.16 41.67 -7.67
CA ALA A 553 -0.03 41.54 -8.60
C ALA A 553 -0.05 42.61 -9.71
N ASP A 554 1.13 43.14 -10.07
CA ASP A 554 1.30 44.12 -11.15
C ASP A 554 1.15 43.48 -12.54
N GLY A 555 1.12 42.16 -12.60
CA GLY A 555 0.91 41.36 -13.79
C GLY A 555 1.24 39.89 -13.54
N ILE A 556 1.26 39.11 -14.61
CA ILE A 556 1.82 37.76 -14.60
C ILE A 556 3.22 37.82 -15.21
N GLY A 557 4.23 37.60 -14.39
CA GLY A 557 5.63 37.57 -14.82
C GLY A 557 6.01 36.29 -15.55
N LEU A 558 5.26 35.20 -15.31
CA LEU A 558 5.42 33.92 -16.00
C LEU A 558 4.13 33.10 -15.92
N MET A 559 3.47 32.90 -17.06
CA MET A 559 2.47 31.84 -17.23
C MET A 559 3.15 30.63 -17.85
N ARG A 560 3.18 29.53 -17.10
CA ARG A 560 3.74 28.24 -17.51
C ARG A 560 2.73 27.50 -18.38
N SER A 561 2.93 27.53 -19.70
CA SER A 561 1.99 26.88 -20.63
C SER A 561 2.02 25.36 -20.55
N GLU A 562 3.07 24.76 -19.96
CA GLU A 562 3.23 23.31 -19.87
C GLU A 562 2.03 22.61 -19.20
N PHE A 563 1.44 23.22 -18.18
CA PHE A 563 0.30 22.64 -17.46
C PHE A 563 -0.94 22.43 -18.33
N LEU A 564 -1.12 23.25 -19.38
CA LEU A 564 -2.20 23.05 -20.34
C LEU A 564 -2.00 21.80 -21.21
N PHE A 565 -0.75 21.38 -21.40
CA PHE A 565 -0.36 20.21 -22.19
C PHE A 565 -0.24 18.95 -21.33
N LEU A 566 0.13 19.07 -20.05
CA LEU A 566 0.24 17.94 -19.13
C LEU A 566 -1.12 17.26 -18.86
N ALA A 567 -1.08 15.97 -18.54
CA ALA A 567 -2.24 15.14 -18.16
C ALA A 567 -3.37 15.02 -19.22
N ARG A 568 -3.05 15.18 -20.51
CA ARG A 568 -3.99 14.96 -21.63
C ARG A 568 -3.56 13.78 -22.50
N GLU A 569 -4.52 13.08 -23.08
CA GLU A 569 -4.27 12.03 -24.09
C GLU A 569 -3.91 12.61 -25.47
N VAL A 570 -4.34 13.86 -25.74
CA VAL A 570 -4.12 14.56 -27.01
C VAL A 570 -3.68 15.99 -26.72
N ALA A 571 -2.78 16.52 -27.55
CA ALA A 571 -2.32 17.90 -27.45
C ALA A 571 -3.50 18.89 -27.48
N PRO A 572 -3.52 19.91 -26.61
CA PRO A 572 -4.55 20.94 -26.64
C PRO A 572 -4.52 21.67 -27.99
N ASP A 573 -5.69 21.81 -28.60
CA ASP A 573 -5.81 22.53 -29.86
C ASP A 573 -5.68 24.06 -29.66
N GLU A 574 -5.72 24.80 -30.76
CA GLU A 574 -5.65 26.26 -30.72
C GLU A 574 -6.82 26.87 -29.92
N ALA A 575 -8.01 26.27 -29.97
CA ALA A 575 -9.18 26.80 -29.29
C ALA A 575 -9.08 26.63 -27.76
N ASP A 576 -8.56 25.49 -27.30
CA ASP A 576 -8.25 25.23 -25.90
C ASP A 576 -7.21 26.21 -25.36
N GLN A 577 -6.11 26.38 -26.10
CA GLN A 577 -5.06 27.35 -25.78
C GLN A 577 -5.59 28.78 -25.74
N HIS A 578 -6.33 29.18 -26.75
CA HIS A 578 -6.94 30.51 -26.83
C HIS A 578 -7.86 30.76 -25.63
N ARG A 579 -8.71 29.80 -25.27
CA ARG A 579 -9.63 29.95 -24.13
C ARG A 579 -8.88 30.14 -22.81
N GLU A 580 -7.85 29.33 -22.56
CA GLU A 580 -7.05 29.42 -21.33
C GLU A 580 -6.28 30.74 -21.23
N TYR A 581 -5.56 31.10 -22.29
CA TYR A 581 -4.76 32.31 -22.32
C TYR A 581 -5.63 33.56 -22.31
N GLN A 582 -6.78 33.56 -23.01
CA GLN A 582 -7.70 34.68 -22.97
C GLN A 582 -8.31 34.87 -21.58
N ALA A 583 -8.62 33.79 -20.87
CA ALA A 583 -9.13 33.87 -19.50
C ALA A 583 -8.08 34.49 -18.55
N ALA A 584 -6.81 34.08 -18.66
CA ALA A 584 -5.72 34.68 -17.89
C ALA A 584 -5.51 36.17 -18.22
N VAL A 585 -5.51 36.55 -19.49
CA VAL A 585 -5.39 37.96 -19.92
C VAL A 585 -6.57 38.80 -19.43
N ALA A 586 -7.80 38.27 -19.51
CA ALA A 586 -9.00 38.96 -19.05
C ALA A 586 -8.99 39.17 -17.52
N ALA A 587 -8.45 38.23 -16.76
CA ALA A 587 -8.37 38.30 -15.31
C ALA A 587 -7.48 39.45 -14.79
N LEU A 588 -6.50 39.89 -15.59
CA LEU A 588 -5.52 40.91 -15.21
C LEU A 588 -5.92 42.33 -15.64
N ASP A 589 -7.08 42.51 -16.28
CA ASP A 589 -7.69 43.80 -16.64
C ASP A 589 -6.71 44.82 -17.25
N GLY A 590 -5.94 44.37 -18.26
CA GLY A 590 -4.98 45.21 -18.99
C GLY A 590 -3.56 45.26 -18.42
N LYS A 591 -3.29 44.61 -17.28
CA LYS A 591 -1.92 44.38 -16.77
C LYS A 591 -1.17 43.35 -17.63
N PRO A 592 0.18 43.41 -17.69
CA PRO A 592 0.98 42.52 -18.52
C PRO A 592 0.82 41.05 -18.11
N VAL A 593 0.76 40.16 -19.11
CA VAL A 593 0.78 38.71 -18.94
C VAL A 593 1.87 38.14 -19.83
N VAL A 594 2.92 37.61 -19.22
CA VAL A 594 4.04 36.98 -19.92
C VAL A 594 3.79 35.49 -20.04
N ILE A 595 3.33 35.06 -21.22
CA ILE A 595 3.10 33.64 -21.51
C ILE A 595 4.39 33.05 -22.07
N ARG A 596 4.93 32.05 -21.37
CA ARG A 596 6.05 31.28 -21.89
C ARG A 596 5.52 30.22 -22.85
N THR A 597 6.08 30.15 -24.05
CA THR A 597 5.83 29.04 -24.98
C THR A 597 6.20 27.70 -24.34
N LEU A 598 5.64 26.60 -24.84
CA LEU A 598 5.85 25.27 -24.28
C LEU A 598 7.33 24.97 -23.97
N ASP A 599 7.66 24.81 -22.69
CA ASP A 599 8.98 24.47 -22.16
C ASP A 599 8.97 23.06 -21.55
N ILE A 600 9.12 22.06 -22.41
CA ILE A 600 9.12 20.64 -22.04
C ILE A 600 10.50 20.02 -22.28
N GLY A 601 11.00 19.33 -21.26
CA GLY A 601 12.24 18.56 -21.26
C GLY A 601 12.00 17.05 -21.21
N ALA A 602 13.08 16.27 -21.20
CA ALA A 602 13.04 14.80 -21.17
C ALA A 602 12.44 14.22 -19.87
N ASP A 603 12.34 15.04 -18.82
CA ASP A 603 11.78 14.74 -17.51
C ASP A 603 10.24 14.75 -17.49
N LYS A 604 9.58 15.35 -18.50
CA LYS A 604 8.12 15.50 -18.56
C LYS A 604 7.56 14.76 -19.77
N GLN A 605 7.02 13.57 -19.54
CA GLN A 605 6.47 12.75 -20.62
C GLN A 605 5.08 13.23 -21.04
N LEU A 606 4.93 13.55 -22.34
CA LEU A 606 3.65 13.78 -22.97
C LEU A 606 3.26 12.53 -23.78
N PRO A 607 2.16 11.83 -23.45
CA PRO A 607 1.78 10.57 -24.08
C PRO A 607 1.66 10.64 -25.62
N TYR A 608 1.31 11.82 -26.12
CA TYR A 608 1.07 12.09 -27.55
C TYR A 608 2.28 12.69 -28.30
N LEU A 609 3.42 12.89 -27.63
CA LEU A 609 4.63 13.44 -28.23
C LEU A 609 5.79 12.44 -28.08
N ARG A 610 6.25 11.89 -29.21
CA ARG A 610 7.45 11.05 -29.24
C ARG A 610 8.68 11.95 -29.31
N LEU A 611 9.33 12.18 -28.17
CA LEU A 611 10.62 12.85 -28.12
C LEU A 611 11.74 11.85 -28.49
N PRO A 612 12.77 12.26 -29.25
CA PRO A 612 13.96 11.43 -29.47
C PRO A 612 14.65 11.14 -28.13
N ALA A 613 15.16 9.90 -27.99
CA ALA A 613 15.94 9.47 -26.83
C ALA A 613 17.26 10.22 -26.66
#